data_AF-A0A7J2PMF1-F1
#
_entry.id   AF-A0A7J2PMF1-F1
#
_cell.length_a   1.000
_cell.length_b   1.000
_cell.length_c   1.000
_cell.angle_alpha   90.00
_cell.angle_beta   90.00
_cell.angle_gamma   90.00
#
_symmetry.space_group_name_H-M   'P 1'
#
loop_
_entity.id
_entity.type
_entity.pdbx_description
1 polymer ?
#
loop_
_entity_poly.entity_id
_entity_poly.type
_entity_poly.pdbx_seq_one_letter_code
_entity_poly.pdbx_strand_id
1 'polypeptide(L)'
;MVQSIKFRSSAEKELEADYHTVNISPEQRRSIRVLSEILSKRLPLSSMAIQGNAMFTMRDWQEKNHEIAAKISEMPMEKKLQVAKEITDLGKERMKKLLSFPEKHKELIDKAYDEAWKIYVEQLAKYRVN
;
A
#
# COMPACT_ATOMS: atom_id res chain seq x y z
N MET A 1 22.76 -14.76 -6.19
CA MET A 1 21.66 -14.98 -7.16
C MET A 1 20.46 -14.16 -6.72
N VAL A 2 20.05 -13.17 -7.51
CA VAL A 2 18.83 -12.39 -7.24
C VAL A 2 17.64 -13.32 -7.48
N GLN A 3 16.90 -13.66 -6.43
CA GLN A 3 15.65 -14.41 -6.58
C GLN A 3 14.65 -13.50 -7.29
N SER A 4 14.26 -13.85 -8.52
CA SER A 4 13.30 -13.06 -9.30
C SER A 4 11.87 -13.33 -8.81
N ILE A 5 11.24 -12.28 -8.26
CA ILE A 5 9.80 -12.30 -7.91
C ILE A 5 8.99 -12.28 -9.21
N LYS A 6 7.93 -13.10 -9.29
CA LYS A 6 7.05 -13.20 -10.47
C LYS A 6 5.58 -13.02 -10.09
N PHE A 7 4.97 -11.94 -10.57
CA PHE A 7 3.52 -11.69 -10.48
C PHE A 7 2.78 -12.34 -11.66
N ARG A 8 1.47 -12.55 -11.51
CA ARG A 8 0.60 -13.01 -12.60
C ARG A 8 0.55 -11.93 -13.70
N SER A 9 0.52 -12.33 -14.96
CA SER A 9 0.59 -11.40 -16.10
C SER A 9 -0.59 -10.43 -16.20
N SER A 10 -1.76 -10.76 -15.64
CA SER A 10 -2.93 -9.87 -15.62
C SER A 10 -2.96 -8.91 -14.42
N ALA A 11 -2.18 -9.21 -13.37
CA ALA A 11 -2.29 -8.53 -12.09
C ALA A 11 -1.97 -7.03 -12.18
N GLU A 12 -1.00 -6.64 -13.01
CA GLU A 12 -0.65 -5.23 -13.19
C GLU A 12 -1.82 -4.42 -13.76
N LYS A 13 -2.45 -4.90 -14.84
CA LYS A 13 -3.59 -4.22 -15.48
C LYS A 13 -4.82 -4.13 -14.59
N GLU A 14 -5.10 -5.19 -13.82
CA GLU A 14 -6.19 -5.20 -12.85
C GLU A 14 -5.99 -4.09 -11.81
N LEU A 15 -4.79 -4.03 -11.22
CA LEU A 15 -4.47 -3.00 -10.24
C LEU A 15 -4.48 -1.58 -10.84
N GLU A 16 -4.09 -1.39 -12.10
CA GLU A 16 -4.17 -0.06 -12.72
C GLU A 16 -5.61 0.45 -12.86
N ALA A 17 -6.55 -0.40 -13.26
CA ALA A 17 -7.96 -0.03 -13.38
C ALA A 17 -8.56 0.38 -12.02
N ASP A 18 -8.16 -0.35 -10.98
CA ASP A 18 -8.57 -0.19 -9.60
C ASP A 18 -8.30 1.22 -9.04
N TYR A 19 -7.23 1.88 -9.48
CA TYR A 19 -6.83 3.22 -9.02
C TYR A 19 -7.93 4.28 -9.18
N HIS A 20 -8.79 4.15 -10.19
CA HIS A 20 -9.80 5.15 -10.53
C HIS A 20 -11.10 5.06 -9.71
N THR A 21 -11.22 4.10 -8.79
CA THR A 21 -12.52 3.69 -8.23
C THR A 21 -12.85 4.25 -6.84
N VAL A 22 -11.88 4.79 -6.08
CA VAL A 22 -12.10 5.26 -4.69
C VAL A 22 -11.85 6.75 -4.56
N ASN A 23 -12.75 7.46 -3.88
CA ASN A 23 -12.57 8.88 -3.59
C ASN A 23 -11.74 9.06 -2.30
N ILE A 24 -10.54 9.64 -2.44
CA ILE A 24 -9.59 9.87 -1.35
C ILE A 24 -9.09 11.32 -1.34
N SER A 25 -8.72 11.80 -0.16
CA SER A 25 -8.23 13.17 0.05
C SER A 25 -6.85 13.39 -0.60
N PRO A 26 -6.45 14.65 -0.86
CA PRO A 26 -5.11 14.95 -1.38
C PRO A 26 -3.97 14.44 -0.48
N GLU A 27 -4.14 14.51 0.85
CA GLU A 27 -3.18 13.99 1.83
C GLU A 27 -3.00 12.47 1.70
N GLN A 28 -4.12 11.75 1.54
CA GLN A 28 -4.13 10.30 1.33
C GLN A 28 -3.48 9.94 -0.01
N ARG A 29 -3.80 10.64 -1.10
CA ARG A 29 -3.14 10.45 -2.40
C ARG A 29 -1.64 10.63 -2.32
N ARG A 30 -1.18 11.64 -1.59
CA ARG A 30 0.25 11.88 -1.37
C ARG A 30 0.90 10.74 -0.61
N SER A 31 0.28 10.27 0.48
CA SER A 31 0.80 9.14 1.26
C SER A 31 0.87 7.85 0.44
N ILE A 32 -0.18 7.56 -0.33
CA ILE A 32 -0.24 6.40 -1.23
C ILE A 32 0.87 6.49 -2.29
N ARG A 33 1.07 7.66 -2.91
CA ARG A 33 2.13 7.86 -3.90
C ARG A 33 3.51 7.61 -3.30
N VAL A 34 3.81 8.18 -2.15
CA VAL A 34 5.10 8.01 -1.46
C VAL A 34 5.37 6.54 -1.14
N LEU A 35 4.41 5.85 -0.52
CA LEU A 35 4.54 4.42 -0.23
C LEU A 35 4.75 3.59 -1.51
N SER A 36 4.02 3.92 -2.58
CA SER A 36 4.11 3.21 -3.85
C SER A 36 5.45 3.40 -4.55
N GLU A 37 6.03 4.60 -4.49
CA GLU A 37 7.38 4.86 -4.99
C GLU A 37 8.48 4.14 -4.19
N ILE A 38 8.29 3.94 -2.89
CA ILE A 38 9.23 3.20 -2.05
C ILE A 38 9.16 1.69 -2.38
N LEU A 39 7.94 1.18 -2.59
CA LEU A 39 7.68 -0.21 -2.91
C LEU A 39 8.10 -0.57 -4.35
N SER A 40 7.90 0.31 -5.33
CA SER A 40 8.27 0.03 -6.74
C SER A 40 9.78 -0.09 -6.96
N LYS A 41 10.58 0.47 -6.04
CA LYS A 41 12.04 0.29 -6.02
C LYS A 41 12.48 -1.08 -5.51
N ARG A 42 11.57 -1.82 -4.86
CA ARG A 42 11.85 -3.10 -4.17
C ARG A 42 11.15 -4.28 -4.82
N LEU A 43 10.01 -4.02 -5.44
CA LEU A 43 9.18 -5.02 -6.11
C LEU A 43 9.17 -4.75 -7.61
N PRO A 44 9.19 -5.79 -8.46
CA PRO A 44 9.09 -5.64 -9.91
C PRO A 44 7.65 -5.32 -10.33
N LEU A 45 7.11 -4.20 -9.84
CA LEU A 45 5.80 -3.66 -10.17
C LEU A 45 5.94 -2.17 -10.43
N SER A 46 5.13 -1.65 -11.35
CA SER A 46 5.00 -0.20 -11.53
C SER A 46 4.46 0.46 -10.25
N SER A 47 4.85 1.72 -10.02
CA SER A 47 4.25 2.51 -8.93
C SER A 47 2.73 2.61 -9.08
N MET A 48 2.22 2.64 -10.32
CA MET A 48 0.79 2.70 -10.59
C MET A 48 0.06 1.42 -10.17
N ALA A 49 0.62 0.24 -10.43
CA ALA A 49 0.06 -1.02 -9.93
C ALA A 49 0.02 -1.06 -8.39
N ILE A 50 1.04 -0.55 -7.72
CA ILE A 50 1.06 -0.50 -6.25
C ILE A 50 0.02 0.50 -5.71
N GLN A 51 -0.16 1.64 -6.39
CA GLN A 51 -1.24 2.59 -6.05
C GLN A 51 -2.61 1.95 -6.24
N GLY A 52 -2.80 1.19 -7.33
CA GLY A 52 -3.96 0.34 -7.56
C GLY A 52 -4.30 -0.56 -6.38
N ASN A 53 -3.30 -1.31 -5.91
CA ASN A 53 -3.44 -2.17 -4.73
C ASN A 53 -3.85 -1.37 -3.49
N ALA A 54 -3.25 -0.20 -3.27
CA ALA A 54 -3.60 0.67 -2.16
C ALA A 54 -5.07 1.15 -2.24
N MET A 55 -5.58 1.45 -3.44
CA MET A 55 -6.98 1.87 -3.63
C MET A 55 -7.95 0.74 -3.32
N PHE A 56 -7.67 -0.49 -3.76
CA PHE A 56 -8.49 -1.64 -3.37
C PHE A 56 -8.43 -1.92 -1.90
N THR A 57 -7.25 -1.80 -1.32
CA THR A 57 -7.10 -2.04 0.11
C THR A 57 -7.84 -0.99 0.95
N MET A 58 -7.86 0.26 0.49
CA MET A 58 -8.68 1.32 1.08
C MET A 58 -10.17 0.97 0.98
N ARG A 59 -10.62 0.43 -0.15
CA ARG A 59 -12.00 -0.07 -0.29
C ARG A 59 -12.30 -1.22 0.67
N ASP A 60 -11.45 -2.25 0.71
CA ASP A 60 -11.60 -3.40 1.60
C ASP A 60 -11.65 -2.96 3.08
N TRP A 61 -10.84 -1.96 3.46
CA TRP A 61 -10.86 -1.36 4.79
C TRP A 61 -12.17 -0.62 5.09
N GLN A 62 -12.69 0.16 4.13
CA GLN A 62 -13.98 0.86 4.29
C GLN A 62 -15.13 -0.13 4.47
N GLU A 63 -15.17 -1.19 3.66
CA GLU A 63 -16.19 -2.25 3.74
C GLU A 63 -16.10 -2.99 5.09
N LYS A 64 -14.89 -3.34 5.54
CA LYS A 64 -14.67 -4.05 6.80
C LYS A 64 -15.04 -3.23 8.04
N ASN A 65 -14.77 -1.93 8.03
CA ASN A 65 -14.95 -1.08 9.20
C ASN A 65 -16.26 -0.27 9.18
N HIS A 66 -17.03 -0.36 8.09
CA HIS A 66 -18.22 0.48 7.86
C HIS A 66 -17.91 1.99 7.97
N GLU A 67 -16.72 2.38 7.52
CA GLU A 67 -16.25 3.77 7.52
C GLU A 67 -15.93 4.25 6.10
N ILE A 68 -15.93 5.56 5.89
CA ILE A 68 -15.52 6.16 4.61
C ILE A 68 -14.08 6.68 4.74
N ALA A 69 -13.29 6.51 3.69
CA ALA A 69 -11.88 6.89 3.68
C ALA A 69 -11.70 8.38 3.98
N ALA A 70 -12.63 9.24 3.55
CA ALA A 70 -12.58 10.67 3.79
C ALA A 70 -12.55 11.05 5.30
N LYS A 71 -13.15 10.25 6.19
CA LYS A 71 -13.14 10.52 7.63
C LYS A 71 -11.77 10.32 8.28
N ILE A 72 -10.87 9.56 7.65
CA ILE A 72 -9.53 9.30 8.19
C ILE A 72 -8.76 10.62 8.37
N SER A 73 -8.92 11.61 7.48
CA SER A 73 -8.23 12.91 7.62
C SER A 73 -8.67 13.73 8.84
N GLU A 74 -9.81 13.42 9.43
CA GLU A 74 -10.36 14.10 10.61
C GLU A 74 -9.95 13.41 11.92
N MET A 75 -9.39 12.20 11.84
CA MET A 75 -8.99 11.43 13.01
C MET A 75 -7.77 12.04 13.72
N PRO A 76 -7.61 11.80 15.04
CA PRO A 76 -6.37 12.08 15.73
C PRO A 76 -5.20 11.38 15.05
N MET A 77 -4.02 12.01 15.09
CA MET A 77 -2.86 11.56 14.35
C MET A 77 -2.40 10.13 14.70
N GLU A 78 -2.51 9.73 15.96
CA GLU A 78 -2.24 8.35 16.39
C GLU A 78 -3.18 7.36 15.69
N LYS A 79 -4.48 7.69 15.62
CA LYS A 79 -5.47 6.87 14.95
C LYS A 79 -5.27 6.84 13.43
N LYS A 80 -4.87 7.97 12.83
CA LYS A 80 -4.46 8.02 11.41
C LYS A 80 -3.34 7.02 11.11
N LEU A 81 -2.31 6.98 11.96
CA LEU A 81 -1.19 6.04 11.80
C LEU A 81 -1.62 4.59 11.97
N GLN A 82 -2.50 4.30 12.94
CA GLN A 82 -3.06 2.95 13.11
C GLN A 82 -3.82 2.50 11.85
N VAL A 83 -4.72 3.33 11.34
CA VAL A 83 -5.49 3.03 10.13
C VAL A 83 -4.57 2.88 8.91
N ALA A 84 -3.58 3.76 8.76
CA ALA A 84 -2.59 3.65 7.69
C ALA A 84 -1.79 2.34 7.76
N LYS A 85 -1.45 1.87 8.97
CA LYS A 85 -0.79 0.59 9.18
C LYS A 85 -1.70 -0.58 8.82
N GLU A 86 -2.96 -0.57 9.27
CA GLU A 86 -3.95 -1.59 8.94
C GLU A 86 -4.16 -1.71 7.42
N ILE A 87 -4.30 -0.58 6.72
CA ILE A 87 -4.40 -0.54 5.26
C ILE A 87 -3.12 -1.07 4.62
N THR A 88 -1.94 -0.69 5.12
CA THR A 88 -0.67 -1.20 4.60
C THR A 88 -0.57 -2.73 4.75
N ASP A 89 -0.99 -3.28 5.88
CA ASP A 89 -0.97 -4.72 6.16
C ASP A 89 -1.98 -5.50 5.32
N LEU A 90 -3.19 -4.97 5.12
CA LEU A 90 -4.16 -5.55 4.20
C LEU A 90 -3.59 -5.59 2.76
N GLY A 91 -2.89 -4.53 2.35
CA GLY A 91 -2.31 -4.41 1.02
C GLY A 91 -1.15 -5.39 0.81
N LYS A 92 -0.36 -5.60 1.86
CA LYS A 92 0.69 -6.63 1.94
C LYS A 92 0.11 -8.02 1.71
N GLU A 93 -0.95 -8.37 2.45
CA GLU A 93 -1.62 -9.68 2.30
C GLU A 93 -2.25 -9.87 0.92
N ARG A 94 -2.80 -8.80 0.34
CA ARG A 94 -3.30 -8.82 -1.04
C ARG A 94 -2.17 -9.08 -2.04
N MET A 95 -1.02 -8.42 -1.91
CA MET A 95 0.13 -8.67 -2.79
C MET A 95 0.67 -10.09 -2.72
N LYS A 96 0.69 -10.70 -1.53
CA LYS A 96 1.08 -12.11 -1.39
C LYS A 96 0.17 -13.05 -2.19
N LYS A 97 -1.12 -12.74 -2.29
CA LYS A 97 -2.10 -13.52 -3.08
C LYS A 97 -1.91 -13.39 -4.60
N LEU A 98 -1.29 -12.30 -5.07
CA LEU A 98 -1.01 -12.08 -6.50
C LEU A 98 0.29 -12.72 -6.98
N LEU A 99 1.09 -13.31 -6.08
CA LEU A 99 2.32 -14.02 -6.44
C LEU A 99 2.01 -15.28 -7.25
N SER A 100 2.86 -15.57 -8.24
CA SER A 100 2.80 -16.86 -8.97
C SER A 100 3.23 -18.03 -8.08
N PHE A 101 4.17 -17.78 -7.16
CA PHE A 101 4.71 -18.77 -6.22
C PHE A 101 4.78 -18.19 -4.81
N PRO A 102 3.65 -18.18 -4.07
CA PRO A 102 3.57 -17.52 -2.77
C PRO A 102 4.59 -18.05 -1.75
N GLU A 103 4.73 -19.36 -1.60
CA GLU A 103 5.66 -19.97 -0.61
C GLU A 103 7.12 -19.59 -0.80
N LYS A 104 7.52 -19.16 -2.00
CA LYS A 104 8.90 -18.77 -2.30
C LYS A 104 9.18 -17.29 -2.08
N HIS A 105 8.15 -16.43 -2.19
CA HIS A 105 8.34 -14.98 -2.28
C HIS A 105 7.53 -14.17 -1.25
N LYS A 106 6.74 -14.80 -0.38
CA LYS A 106 6.00 -14.12 0.69
C LYS A 106 6.91 -13.27 1.58
N GLU A 107 8.05 -13.81 2.00
CA GLU A 107 9.01 -13.10 2.85
C GLU A 107 9.58 -11.84 2.20
N LEU A 108 9.76 -11.84 0.87
CA LEU A 108 10.23 -10.66 0.14
C LEU A 108 9.17 -9.55 0.13
N ILE A 109 7.88 -9.91 0.03
CA ILE A 109 6.78 -8.96 0.17
C ILE A 109 6.73 -8.41 1.59
N ASP A 110 6.88 -9.27 2.61
CA ASP A 110 6.94 -8.83 4.00
C ASP A 110 8.04 -7.80 4.24
N LYS A 111 9.27 -8.14 3.82
CA LYS A 111 10.41 -7.25 3.95
C LYS A 111 10.20 -5.92 3.21
N ALA A 112 9.67 -5.95 1.99
CA ALA A 112 9.45 -4.74 1.20
C ALA A 112 8.43 -3.81 1.86
N TYR A 113 7.34 -4.35 2.39
CA TYR A 113 6.31 -3.57 3.07
C TYR A 113 6.75 -3.04 4.43
N ASP A 114 7.49 -3.83 5.22
CA ASP A 114 8.00 -3.39 6.52
C ASP A 114 9.05 -2.28 6.37
N GLU A 115 9.94 -2.40 5.38
CA GLU A 115 10.88 -1.32 5.03
C GLU A 115 10.15 -0.07 4.53
N ALA A 116 9.13 -0.22 3.69
CA ALA A 116 8.35 0.91 3.18
C ALA A 116 7.62 1.64 4.31
N TRP A 117 7.03 0.90 5.25
CA TRP A 117 6.38 1.46 6.42
C TRP A 117 7.36 2.22 7.31
N LYS A 118 8.53 1.63 7.59
CA LYS A 118 9.58 2.30 8.38
C LYS A 118 9.98 3.65 7.75
N ILE A 119 10.28 3.66 6.46
CA ILE A 119 10.67 4.89 5.74
C ILE A 119 9.55 5.93 5.77
N TYR A 120 8.30 5.50 5.59
CA TYR A 120 7.14 6.40 5.64
C TYR A 120 6.99 7.07 7.01
N VAL A 121 7.08 6.30 8.10
CA VAL A 121 6.99 6.85 9.46
C VAL A 121 8.16 7.80 9.76
N GLU A 122 9.37 7.47 9.34
CA GLU A 122 10.53 8.35 9.48
C GLU A 122 10.35 9.67 8.72
N GLN A 123 9.75 9.65 7.52
CA GLN A 123 9.43 10.86 6.77
C GLN A 123 8.37 11.70 7.48
N LEU A 124 7.31 11.08 8.00
CA LEU A 124 6.29 11.79 8.78
C LEU A 124 6.87 12.45 10.04
N ALA A 125 7.78 11.77 10.75
CA ALA A 125 8.44 12.33 11.92
C ALA A 125 9.24 13.60 11.56
N LYS A 126 9.95 13.61 10.42
CA LYS A 126 10.70 14.78 9.94
C LYS A 126 9.80 15.97 9.61
N TYR A 127 8.59 15.73 9.10
CA TYR A 127 7.64 16.81 8.78
C TYR A 127 6.97 17.45 10.00
N ARG A 128 7.03 16.83 11.19
CA ARG A 128 6.47 17.41 12.44
C ARG A 128 7.46 18.27 13.23
N VAL A 129 8.73 18.27 12.84
CA VAL A 129 9.81 19.03 13.51
C VAL A 129 10.09 20.37 12.80
N ASN A 130 9.43 20.61 11.67
CA ASN A 130 9.43 21.88 10.92
C ASN A 130 8.05 22.53 11.01
#